data_AF-A0A9P1IVQ6-F1
#
_entry.id   AF-A0A9P1IVQ6-F1
#
_cell.length_a   1.000
_cell.length_b   1.000
_cell.length_c   1.000
_cell.angle_alpha   90.00
_cell.angle_beta   90.00
_cell.angle_gamma   90.00
#
_symmetry.space_group_name_H-M   'P 1'
#
loop_
_entity.id
_entity.type
_entity.pdbx_description
1 polymer ?
#
loop_
_entity_poly.entity_id
_entity_poly.type
_entity_poly.pdbx_seq_one_letter_code
_entity_poly.pdbx_strand_id
1 'polypeptide(L)'
;MMSTNSVIVQKPPNTLYCSFSIYVTTCILAMFQIILTSFMAILYKKVLEGGSYIVHIVFWIHIYCIFVSTIFFVFCVYKRKIGSAYEIVLHAYLLCVLLNGLTSFFGVMYIPLFFLQTSHSFMEGVDFFVCFAASALLLGLQWAIKQVTEQMLPVMEHDFKV
;
A
#
# COMPACT_ATOMS: atom_id res chain seq x y z
N MET A 1 23.81 -28.73 -39.86
CA MET A 1 22.51 -28.56 -39.17
C MET A 1 22.72 -27.57 -38.05
N MET A 2 22.34 -26.30 -38.26
CA MET A 2 22.37 -25.25 -37.22
C MET A 2 20.92 -24.90 -36.89
N SER A 3 20.54 -25.13 -35.64
CA SER A 3 19.19 -24.86 -35.11
C SER A 3 18.95 -23.36 -35.06
N THR A 4 18.05 -22.87 -35.89
CA THR A 4 17.54 -21.51 -35.85
C THR A 4 16.61 -21.38 -34.64
N ASN A 5 17.15 -20.98 -33.50
CA ASN A 5 16.35 -20.61 -32.33
C ASN A 5 15.63 -19.30 -32.64
N SER A 6 14.41 -19.40 -33.18
CA SER A 6 13.50 -18.27 -33.25
C SER A 6 13.10 -17.91 -31.82
N VAL A 7 13.68 -16.84 -31.30
CA VAL A 7 13.14 -16.16 -30.13
C VAL A 7 11.78 -15.63 -30.57
N ILE A 8 10.72 -16.36 -30.20
CA ILE A 8 9.35 -15.89 -30.34
C ILE A 8 9.25 -14.68 -29.39
N VAL A 9 9.48 -13.49 -29.94
CA VAL A 9 9.13 -12.24 -29.27
C VAL A 9 7.62 -12.29 -29.13
N GLN A 10 7.15 -12.73 -27.95
CA GLN A 10 5.75 -12.66 -27.59
C GLN A 10 5.32 -11.20 -27.81
N LYS A 11 4.47 -11.01 -28.82
CA LYS A 11 3.79 -9.75 -29.07
C LYS A 11 3.16 -9.33 -27.73
N PRO A 12 3.51 -8.15 -27.17
CA PRO A 12 2.94 -7.77 -25.89
C PRO A 12 1.41 -7.77 -26.03
N PRO A 13 0.67 -8.39 -25.10
CA PRO A 13 -0.78 -8.39 -25.15
C PRO A 13 -1.25 -6.95 -25.21
N ASN A 14 -2.17 -6.64 -26.15
CA ASN A 14 -2.72 -5.30 -26.43
C ASN A 14 -2.57 -4.33 -25.25
N THR A 15 -1.49 -3.54 -25.29
CA THR A 15 -1.01 -2.69 -24.18
C THR A 15 -2.07 -1.69 -23.73
N LEU A 16 -2.98 -1.28 -24.62
CA LEU A 16 -4.06 -0.35 -24.35
C LEU A 16 -5.10 -0.88 -23.34
N TYR A 17 -5.53 -2.15 -23.48
CA TYR A 17 -6.52 -2.77 -22.58
C TYR A 17 -5.88 -3.16 -21.24
N CYS A 18 -4.60 -3.58 -21.27
CA CYS A 18 -3.84 -3.87 -20.07
C CYS A 18 -3.61 -2.60 -19.23
N SER A 19 -3.24 -1.49 -19.88
CA SER A 19 -2.98 -0.22 -19.20
C SER A 19 -4.23 0.36 -18.54
N PHE A 20 -5.37 0.39 -19.23
CA PHE A 20 -6.63 0.88 -18.63
C PHE A 20 -7.03 0.08 -17.39
N SER A 21 -6.86 -1.25 -17.44
CA SER A 21 -7.08 -2.14 -16.29
C SER A 21 -6.15 -1.80 -15.11
N ILE A 22 -4.87 -1.53 -15.38
CA ILE A 22 -3.86 -1.20 -14.36
C ILE A 22 -4.17 0.14 -13.67
N TYR A 23 -4.55 1.19 -14.42
CA TYR A 23 -4.92 2.48 -13.83
C TYR A 23 -6.11 2.36 -12.88
N VAL A 24 -7.16 1.66 -13.30
CA VAL A 24 -8.37 1.45 -12.49
C VAL A 24 -8.04 0.63 -11.24
N THR A 25 -7.25 -0.44 -11.39
CA THR A 25 -6.78 -1.27 -10.28
C THR A 25 -5.97 -0.45 -9.29
N THR A 26 -5.06 0.39 -9.78
CA THR A 26 -4.24 1.28 -8.93
C THR A 26 -5.10 2.25 -8.13
N CYS A 27 -6.10 2.88 -8.76
CA CYS A 27 -7.04 3.77 -8.08
C CYS A 27 -7.83 3.04 -6.98
N ILE A 28 -8.35 1.86 -7.29
CA ILE A 28 -9.12 1.04 -6.34
C ILE A 28 -8.24 0.65 -5.14
N LEU A 29 -7.01 0.19 -5.40
CA LEU A 29 -6.11 -0.20 -4.33
C LEU A 29 -5.65 0.99 -3.48
N ALA A 30 -5.41 2.16 -4.09
CA ALA A 30 -5.10 3.39 -3.36
C ALA A 30 -6.25 3.80 -2.43
N MET A 31 -7.50 3.68 -2.90
CA MET A 31 -8.68 3.90 -2.05
C MET A 31 -8.76 2.93 -0.88
N PHE A 32 -8.54 1.63 -1.14
CA PHE A 32 -8.49 0.63 -0.06
C PHE A 32 -7.37 0.93 0.94
N GLN A 33 -6.20 1.37 0.47
CA GLN A 33 -5.10 1.78 1.34
C GLN A 33 -5.51 2.96 2.22
N ILE A 34 -6.10 4.02 1.67
CA ILE A 34 -6.55 5.17 2.45
C ILE A 34 -7.54 4.75 3.54
N ILE A 35 -8.55 3.95 3.18
CA ILE A 35 -9.58 3.49 4.11
C ILE A 35 -8.95 2.64 5.23
N LEU A 36 -8.14 1.65 4.86
CA LEU A 36 -7.58 0.71 5.81
C LEU A 36 -6.50 1.34 6.70
N THR A 37 -5.64 2.20 6.15
CA THR A 37 -4.66 2.96 6.93
C THR A 37 -5.37 3.90 7.92
N SER A 38 -6.49 4.53 7.52
CA SER A 38 -7.30 5.36 8.43
C SER A 38 -7.91 4.51 9.56
N PHE A 39 -8.48 3.36 9.22
CA PHE A 39 -9.02 2.42 10.19
C PHE A 39 -7.95 1.93 11.18
N MET A 40 -6.76 1.59 10.69
CA MET A 40 -5.63 1.17 11.53
C MET A 40 -5.13 2.29 12.46
N ALA A 41 -5.08 3.54 11.99
CA ALA A 41 -4.70 4.67 12.84
C ALA A 41 -5.63 4.82 14.05
N ILE A 42 -6.94 4.64 13.84
CA ILE A 42 -7.95 4.70 14.90
C ILE A 42 -7.85 3.48 15.82
N LEU A 43 -7.74 2.28 15.24
CA LEU A 43 -7.62 1.04 16.00
C LEU A 43 -6.38 1.02 16.89
N TYR A 44 -5.20 1.37 16.38
CA TYR A 44 -3.99 1.42 17.20
C TYR A 44 -4.13 2.39 18.36
N LYS A 45 -4.73 3.56 18.12
CA LYS A 45 -4.95 4.54 19.18
C LYS A 45 -5.88 4.01 20.28
N LYS A 46 -6.94 3.28 19.91
CA LYS A 46 -7.96 2.73 20.83
C LYS A 46 -7.50 1.46 21.55
N VAL A 47 -6.84 0.54 20.85
CA VAL A 47 -6.50 -0.80 21.37
C VAL A 47 -5.17 -0.79 22.13
N LEU A 48 -4.21 0.01 21.68
CA LEU A 48 -2.90 0.14 22.33
C LEU A 48 -2.85 1.38 23.23
N GLU A 49 -4.01 1.81 23.74
CA GLU A 49 -4.18 3.03 24.52
C GLU A 49 -3.44 2.91 25.87
N GLY A 50 -2.18 3.36 25.88
CA GLY A 50 -1.29 3.31 27.04
C GLY A 50 -0.22 4.40 27.06
N GLY A 51 -0.37 5.47 26.26
CA GLY A 51 0.59 6.58 26.23
C GLY A 51 2.00 6.21 25.73
N SER A 52 2.18 5.01 25.15
CA SER A 52 3.46 4.61 24.59
C SER A 52 3.82 5.52 23.40
N TYR A 53 5.01 6.12 23.46
CA TYR A 53 5.55 6.95 22.38
C TYR A 53 5.51 6.24 21.01
N ILE A 54 5.62 4.91 20.99
CA ILE A 54 5.56 4.10 19.77
C ILE A 54 4.20 4.24 19.09
N VAL A 55 3.09 4.18 19.83
CA VAL A 55 1.74 4.28 19.27
C VAL A 55 1.52 5.67 18.65
N HIS A 56 2.04 6.71 19.30
CA HIS A 56 2.01 8.08 18.76
C HIS A 56 2.80 8.20 17.46
N ILE A 57 4.01 7.64 17.40
CA ILE A 57 4.83 7.66 16.18
C ILE A 57 4.10 6.92 15.05
N VAL A 58 3.59 5.72 15.31
CA VAL A 58 2.86 4.92 14.32
C VAL A 58 1.62 5.66 13.83
N PHE A 59 0.87 6.32 14.71
CA PHE A 59 -0.28 7.14 14.34
C PHE A 59 0.11 8.25 13.35
N TRP A 60 1.16 9.02 13.64
CA TRP A 60 1.62 10.08 12.73
C TRP A 60 2.12 9.55 11.38
N ILE A 61 2.77 8.39 11.38
CA ILE A 61 3.14 7.71 10.12
C ILE A 61 1.90 7.38 9.30
N HIS A 62 0.84 6.83 9.91
CA HIS A 62 -0.40 6.53 9.19
C HIS A 62 -1.05 7.78 8.61
N ILE A 63 -1.10 8.88 9.38
CA ILE A 63 -1.63 10.17 8.91
C ILE A 63 -0.83 10.71 7.72
N TYR A 64 0.50 10.65 7.79
CA TYR A 64 1.38 11.05 6.68
C TYR A 64 1.12 10.18 5.43
N CYS A 65 1.03 8.86 5.60
CA CYS A 65 0.74 7.95 4.50
C CYS A 65 -0.64 8.22 3.88
N ILE A 66 -1.68 8.50 4.68
CA ILE A 66 -3.02 8.87 4.17
C ILE A 66 -2.94 10.13 3.31
N PHE A 67 -2.20 11.15 3.76
CA PHE A 67 -2.03 12.39 3.02
C PHE A 67 -1.38 12.15 1.64
N VAL A 68 -0.25 11.45 1.61
CA VAL A 68 0.45 11.15 0.34
C VAL A 68 -0.38 10.24 -0.56
N SER A 69 -1.03 9.22 -0.01
CA SER A 69 -1.93 8.34 -0.79
C SER A 69 -3.12 9.10 -1.38
N THR A 70 -3.66 10.09 -0.67
CA THR A 70 -4.72 10.95 -1.17
C THR A 70 -4.24 11.81 -2.33
N ILE A 71 -3.05 12.42 -2.21
CA ILE A 71 -2.44 13.17 -3.32
C ILE A 71 -2.26 12.26 -4.53
N PHE A 72 -1.66 11.08 -4.35
CA PHE A 72 -1.47 10.12 -5.43
C PHE A 72 -2.79 9.71 -6.10
N PHE A 73 -3.81 9.37 -5.31
CA PHE A 73 -5.14 9.03 -5.81
C PHE A 73 -5.75 10.15 -6.67
N VAL A 74 -5.69 11.39 -6.18
CA VAL A 74 -6.17 12.56 -6.93
C VAL A 74 -5.43 12.71 -8.25
N PHE A 75 -4.10 12.55 -8.26
CA PHE A 75 -3.30 12.59 -9.48
C PHE A 75 -3.68 11.47 -10.47
N CYS A 76 -3.92 10.25 -9.98
CA CYS A 76 -4.39 9.14 -10.81
C CYS A 76 -5.77 9.42 -11.44
N VAL A 77 -6.70 10.01 -10.69
CA VAL A 77 -8.05 10.35 -11.19
C VAL A 77 -7.99 11.43 -12.28
N TYR A 78 -7.16 12.46 -12.10
CA TYR A 78 -7.09 13.56 -13.06
C TYR A 78 -6.40 13.22 -14.39
N LYS A 79 -5.76 12.05 -14.51
CA LYS A 79 -5.12 11.52 -15.75
C LYS A 79 -4.36 12.58 -16.57
N ARG A 80 -3.77 13.57 -15.90
CA ARG A 80 -3.18 14.73 -16.58
C ARG A 80 -1.74 14.38 -16.96
N LYS A 81 -1.27 14.82 -18.13
CA LYS A 81 0.14 14.73 -18.56
C LYS A 81 1.02 15.57 -17.64
N ILE A 82 1.28 15.06 -16.44
CA ILE A 82 2.11 15.68 -15.43
C ILE A 82 3.46 15.04 -15.63
N GLY A 83 4.40 15.71 -16.30
CA GLY A 83 5.73 15.16 -16.64
C GLY A 83 6.54 14.70 -15.42
N SER A 84 7.68 15.35 -15.12
CA SER A 84 8.53 14.89 -14.01
C SER A 84 7.88 14.96 -12.63
N ALA A 85 6.87 15.82 -12.44
CA ALA A 85 6.17 15.91 -11.16
C ALA A 85 5.38 14.63 -10.80
N TYR A 86 4.96 13.83 -11.79
CA TYR A 86 4.29 12.56 -11.51
C TYR A 86 5.28 11.53 -10.95
N GLU A 87 6.51 11.50 -11.48
CA GLU A 87 7.57 10.61 -11.01
C GLU A 87 7.89 10.84 -9.52
N ILE A 88 7.92 12.10 -9.09
CA ILE A 88 8.13 12.48 -7.68
C ILE A 88 6.97 11.96 -6.81
N VAL A 89 5.73 12.17 -7.25
CA VAL A 89 4.54 11.71 -6.49
C VAL A 89 4.49 10.18 -6.42
N LEU A 90 4.86 9.49 -7.50
CA LEU A 90 4.94 8.03 -7.54
C LEU A 90 5.99 7.48 -6.56
N HIS A 91 7.18 8.07 -6.54
CA HIS A 91 8.23 7.68 -5.59
C HIS A 91 7.82 7.95 -4.15
N ALA A 92 7.22 9.11 -3.88
CA ALA A 92 6.69 9.43 -2.56
C ALA A 92 5.61 8.43 -2.13
N TYR A 93 4.75 8.01 -3.06
CA TYR A 93 3.71 7.02 -2.81
C TYR A 93 4.29 5.62 -2.53
N LEU A 94 5.27 5.16 -3.32
CA LEU A 94 5.97 3.89 -3.07
C LEU A 94 6.67 3.88 -1.71
N LEU A 95 7.27 5.00 -1.31
CA LEU A 95 7.84 5.15 0.02
C LEU A 95 6.76 5.06 1.11
N CYS A 96 5.57 5.62 0.89
CA CYS A 96 4.44 5.46 1.80
C CYS A 96 3.93 4.02 1.88
N VAL A 97 3.89 3.29 0.76
CA VAL A 97 3.57 1.85 0.73
C VAL A 97 4.57 1.07 1.58
N LEU A 98 5.86 1.39 1.46
CA LEU A 98 6.90 0.78 2.28
C LEU A 98 6.72 1.09 3.78
N LEU A 99 6.47 2.34 4.15
CA LEU A 99 6.22 2.75 5.53
C LEU A 99 4.97 2.08 6.13
N ASN A 100 3.88 2.02 5.38
CA ASN A 100 2.69 1.26 5.76
C ASN A 100 2.99 -0.24 5.90
N GLY A 101 3.87 -0.78 5.06
CA GLY A 101 4.31 -2.18 5.14
C GLY A 101 5.09 -2.45 6.42
N LEU A 102 6.01 -1.57 6.78
CA LEU A 102 6.80 -1.68 8.01
C LEU A 102 5.93 -1.53 9.25
N THR A 103 5.01 -0.57 9.27
CA THR A 103 4.11 -0.36 10.43
C THR A 103 3.06 -1.47 10.57
N SER A 104 2.58 -2.04 9.47
CA SER A 104 1.70 -3.21 9.52
C SER A 104 2.45 -4.48 9.94
N PHE A 105 3.68 -4.68 9.47
CA PHE A 105 4.56 -5.76 9.94
C PHE A 105 4.83 -5.62 11.46
N PHE A 106 5.14 -4.41 11.92
CA PHE A 106 5.25 -4.12 13.34
C PHE A 106 3.98 -4.52 14.10
N GLY A 107 2.79 -4.17 13.60
CA GLY A 107 1.52 -4.57 14.20
C GLY A 107 1.34 -6.08 14.31
N VAL A 108 1.60 -6.81 13.21
CA VAL A 108 1.49 -8.29 13.17
C VAL A 108 2.39 -8.95 14.21
N MET A 109 3.57 -8.39 14.47
CA MET A 109 4.52 -8.94 15.45
C MET A 109 4.24 -8.46 16.88
N TYR A 110 3.91 -7.18 17.06
CA TYR A 110 3.78 -6.53 18.36
C TYR A 110 2.46 -6.86 19.05
N ILE A 111 1.33 -6.89 18.32
CA ILE A 111 0.00 -7.06 18.90
C ILE A 111 -0.16 -8.41 19.62
N PRO A 112 0.28 -9.55 19.05
CA PRO A 112 0.18 -10.83 19.76
C PRO A 112 1.04 -10.87 21.02
N LEU A 113 2.24 -10.27 20.98
CA LEU A 113 3.13 -10.17 22.14
C LEU A 113 2.51 -9.31 23.24
N PHE A 114 1.93 -8.17 22.87
CA PHE A 114 1.25 -7.29 23.80
C PHE A 114 0.03 -7.98 24.42
N PHE A 115 -0.79 -8.68 23.62
CA PHE A 115 -1.92 -9.47 24.10
C PHE A 115 -1.51 -10.50 25.17
N LEU A 116 -0.45 -11.26 24.91
CA LEU A 116 0.07 -12.26 25.87
C LEU A 116 0.60 -11.63 27.17
N GLN A 117 1.01 -10.36 27.14
CA GLN A 117 1.53 -9.64 28.30
C GLN A 117 0.43 -8.96 29.13
N THR A 118 -0.67 -8.53 28.52
CA THR A 118 -1.68 -7.69 29.18
C THR A 118 -3.03 -8.35 29.42
N SER A 119 -3.40 -9.38 28.66
CA SER A 119 -4.78 -9.90 28.70
C SER A 119 -4.95 -10.98 29.77
N HIS A 120 -5.91 -10.76 30.66
CA HIS A 120 -6.29 -11.71 31.70
C HIS A 120 -7.52 -12.55 31.32
N SER A 121 -8.24 -12.18 30.25
CA SER A 121 -9.39 -12.92 29.72
C SER A 121 -9.43 -12.95 28.18
N PHE A 122 -10.11 -13.96 27.62
CA PHE A 122 -10.25 -14.11 26.16
C PHE A 122 -11.18 -13.04 25.54
N MET A 123 -12.19 -12.57 26.28
CA MET A 123 -13.15 -11.57 25.78
C MET A 123 -12.51 -10.19 25.61
N GLU A 124 -11.53 -9.83 26.45
CA GLU A 124 -10.68 -8.64 26.26
C GLU A 124 -9.75 -8.77 25.04
N GLY A 125 -9.47 -10.01 24.61
CA GLY A 125 -8.61 -10.33 23.47
C GLY A 125 -9.18 -10.03 22.09
N VAL A 126 -10.49 -9.81 21.98
CA VAL A 126 -11.17 -9.65 20.68
C VAL A 126 -10.66 -8.40 19.94
N ASP A 127 -10.47 -7.30 20.65
CA ASP A 127 -9.96 -6.05 20.07
C ASP A 127 -8.52 -6.21 19.55
N PHE A 128 -7.68 -6.97 20.25
CA PHE A 128 -6.33 -7.32 19.81
C PHE A 128 -6.36 -8.23 18.58
N PHE A 129 -7.27 -9.20 18.53
CA PHE A 129 -7.43 -10.07 17.36
C PHE A 129 -7.87 -9.29 16.11
N VAL A 130 -8.84 -8.37 16.26
CA VAL A 130 -9.27 -7.48 15.17
C VAL A 130 -8.11 -6.61 14.69
N CYS A 131 -7.35 -6.03 15.63
CA CYS A 131 -6.19 -5.21 15.33
C CYS A 131 -5.11 -6.01 14.58
N PHE A 132 -4.79 -7.22 15.04
CA PHE A 132 -3.87 -8.14 14.37
C PHE A 132 -4.31 -8.52 12.95
N ALA A 133 -5.57 -8.91 12.79
CA ALA A 133 -6.12 -9.28 11.49
C ALA A 133 -6.09 -8.11 10.51
N ALA A 134 -6.42 -6.91 10.99
CA ALA A 134 -6.38 -5.69 10.18
C ALA A 134 -4.94 -5.29 9.82
N SER A 135 -3.96 -5.45 10.73
CA SER A 135 -2.53 -5.28 10.40
C SER A 135 -2.07 -6.27 9.33
N ALA A 136 -2.45 -7.55 9.43
CA ALA A 136 -2.09 -8.56 8.44
C ALA A 136 -2.70 -8.26 7.07
N LEU A 137 -3.96 -7.81 7.04
CA LEU A 137 -4.65 -7.39 5.82
C LEU A 137 -3.97 -6.16 5.20
N LEU A 138 -3.59 -5.18 6.02
CA LEU A 138 -2.87 -3.99 5.56
C LEU A 138 -1.52 -4.35 4.95
N LEU A 139 -0.78 -5.29 5.55
CA LEU A 139 0.50 -5.80 5.03
C LEU A 139 0.32 -6.48 3.67
N GLY A 140 -0.68 -7.35 3.55
CA GLY A 140 -1.03 -8.00 2.28
C GLY A 140 -1.42 -6.99 1.19
N LEU A 141 -2.18 -5.96 1.57
CA LEU A 141 -2.56 -4.87 0.68
C LEU A 141 -1.33 -4.08 0.20
N GLN A 142 -0.36 -3.79 1.08
CA GLN A 142 0.87 -3.09 0.67
C GLN A 142 1.67 -3.90 -0.36
N TRP A 143 1.71 -5.22 -0.19
CA TRP A 143 2.35 -6.10 -1.17
C TRP A 143 1.64 -6.04 -2.53
N ALA A 144 0.31 -6.12 -2.56
CA ALA A 144 -0.46 -6.01 -3.80
C ALA A 144 -0.27 -4.64 -4.48
N ILE A 145 -0.28 -3.56 -3.71
CA ILE A 145 -0.08 -2.19 -4.22
C ILE A 145 1.31 -2.02 -4.81
N LYS A 146 2.35 -2.55 -4.13
CA LYS A 146 3.71 -2.54 -4.67
C LYS A 146 3.77 -3.20 -6.05
N GLN A 147 3.20 -4.39 -6.21
CA GLN A 147 3.22 -5.12 -7.48
C GLN A 147 2.54 -4.32 -8.60
N VAL A 148 1.34 -3.77 -8.34
CA VAL A 148 0.58 -3.02 -9.35
C VAL A 148 1.26 -1.68 -9.68
N THR A 149 1.79 -0.99 -8.67
CA THR A 149 2.47 0.31 -8.87
C THR A 149 3.76 0.13 -9.64
N GLU A 150 4.54 -0.93 -9.38
CA GLU A 150 5.76 -1.25 -10.16
C GLU A 150 5.45 -1.60 -11.61
N GLN A 151 4.34 -2.29 -11.88
CA GLN A 151 3.87 -2.54 -13.25
C GLN A 151 3.40 -1.28 -13.98
N MET A 152 3.03 -0.24 -13.23
CA MET A 152 2.59 1.05 -13.78
C MET A 152 3.78 1.89 -14.30
N LEU A 153 4.98 1.77 -13.71
CA LEU A 153 6.18 2.51 -14.14
C LEU A 153 6.45 2.46 -15.66
N PRO A 154 6.58 1.27 -16.29
CA PRO A 154 6.93 1.18 -17.71
C PRO A 154 5.82 1.70 -18.63
N VAL A 155 4.54 1.58 -18.21
CA VAL A 155 3.40 2.12 -18.97
C VAL A 155 3.51 3.65 -19.09
N MET A 156 4.00 4.30 -18.03
CA MET A 156 4.10 5.74 -18.00
C MET A 156 5.32 6.26 -18.76
N GLU A 157 6.46 5.57 -18.72
CA GLU A 157 7.61 5.94 -19.56
C GLU A 157 7.27 5.95 -21.07
N HIS A 158 6.36 5.07 -21.50
CA HIS A 158 5.87 5.04 -22.88
C HIS A 158 4.89 6.18 -23.22
N ASP A 159 4.05 6.60 -22.28
CA ASP A 159 3.11 7.72 -22.45
C ASP A 159 3.78 9.10 -22.29
N PHE A 160 4.96 9.17 -21.64
CA PHE A 160 5.74 10.40 -21.43
C PHE A 160 6.80 10.70 -22.50
N LYS A 161 6.99 9.83 -23.51
CA LYS A 161 7.80 10.19 -24.69
C LYS A 161 7.07 11.23 -25.54
N VAL A 162 7.35 12.50 -25.27
CA VAL A 162 7.14 13.62 -26.20
C VAL A 162 8.50 14.24 -26.49
#